data_AF-A0A2S5MWF4-F1
#
_entry.id   AF-A0A2S5MWF4-F1
#
_cell.length_a   1.000
_cell.length_b   1.000
_cell.length_c   1.000
_cell.angle_alpha   90.00
_cell.angle_beta   90.00
_cell.angle_gamma   90.00
#
_symmetry.space_group_name_H-M   'P 1'
#
loop_
_entity.id
_entity.type
_entity.pdbx_description
1 polymer ?
#
loop_
_entity_poly.entity_id
_entity_poly.type
_entity_poly.pdbx_seq_one_letter_code
_entity_poly.pdbx_strand_id
1 'polypeptide(L)' 'MRTQKGGGPEYNLAWNWRKYGSPSGPQVGAVVVWRHHVGMIVGRAENGKWIVKSGNDGGAVRTRARSVSGAIFRI' A
#
# COMPACT_ATOMS: atom_id res chain seq x y z
N MET A 1 7.13 -4.44 -6.68
CA MET A 1 6.06 -3.93 -7.57
C MET A 1 6.69 -2.87 -8.46
N ARG A 2 6.74 -3.05 -9.79
CA ARG A 2 6.61 -1.89 -10.68
C ARG A 2 5.17 -1.41 -10.45
N THR A 3 5.03 -0.48 -9.52
CA THR A 3 3.74 -0.07 -8.94
C THR A 3 2.93 0.70 -9.97
N GLN A 4 1.61 0.55 -9.94
CA GLN A 4 0.62 1.28 -10.75
C GLN A 4 0.74 2.82 -10.71
N LYS A 5 1.61 3.38 -9.84
CA LYS A 5 1.86 4.80 -9.64
C LYS A 5 3.25 5.27 -10.12
N GLY A 6 4.08 4.39 -10.68
CA GLY A 6 5.47 4.70 -11.08
C GLY A 6 6.43 4.95 -9.89
N GLY A 7 7.72 5.13 -10.18
CA GLY A 7 8.78 5.44 -9.20
C GLY A 7 10.17 4.93 -9.63
N GLY A 8 11.24 5.58 -9.14
CA GLY A 8 12.61 5.14 -9.35
C GLY A 8 13.08 4.04 -8.37
N PRO A 9 14.33 3.58 -8.48
CA PRO A 9 14.90 2.54 -7.62
C PRO A 9 14.81 2.81 -6.12
N GLU A 10 14.73 4.08 -5.71
CA GLU A 10 14.52 4.50 -4.32
C GLU A 10 13.24 3.91 -3.71
N TYR A 11 12.25 3.55 -4.52
CA TYR A 11 10.99 2.94 -4.09
C TYR A 11 11.01 1.40 -4.10
N ASN A 12 12.16 0.76 -4.31
CA ASN A 12 12.30 -0.69 -4.13
C ASN A 12 12.18 -1.10 -2.65
N LEU A 13 12.57 -0.21 -1.72
CA LEU A 13 12.38 -0.42 -0.29
C LEU A 13 10.98 0.05 0.12
N ALA A 14 10.19 -0.84 0.73
CA ALA A 14 8.81 -0.55 1.13
C ALA A 14 8.68 0.74 1.95
N TRP A 15 9.56 0.95 2.94
CA TRP A 15 9.48 2.12 3.81
C TRP A 15 9.75 3.45 3.10
N ASN A 16 10.45 3.46 1.97
CA ASN A 16 10.71 4.70 1.22
C ASN A 16 9.43 5.28 0.60
N TRP A 17 8.40 4.46 0.39
CA TRP A 17 7.07 4.91 -0.04
C TRP A 17 6.42 5.90 0.92
N ARG A 18 6.88 5.99 2.18
CA ARG A 18 6.44 7.04 3.12
C ARG A 18 6.66 8.47 2.64
N LYS A 19 7.55 8.65 1.65
CA LYS A 19 7.90 9.95 1.07
C LYS A 19 7.12 10.24 -0.22
N TYR A 20 6.42 9.26 -0.76
CA TYR A 20 5.66 9.42 -2.00
C TYR A 20 4.59 10.48 -1.84
N GLY A 21 4.46 11.42 -2.78
CA GLY A 21 3.40 12.43 -2.79
C GLY A 21 3.14 13.09 -1.43
N SER A 22 1.87 13.25 -1.08
CA SER A 22 1.43 13.94 0.14
C SER A 22 0.84 13.00 1.20
N PRO A 23 0.92 13.33 2.50
CA PRO A 23 0.21 12.58 3.55
C PRO A 23 -1.29 12.50 3.29
N SER A 24 -1.90 11.36 3.62
CA SER A 24 -3.35 11.17 3.54
C SER A 24 -3.87 10.28 4.67
N GLY A 25 -5.18 10.06 4.69
CA GLY A 25 -5.83 9.00 5.46
C GLY A 25 -6.05 7.74 4.62
N PRO A 26 -6.57 6.67 5.23
CA PRO A 26 -6.91 5.46 4.50
C PRO A 26 -8.09 5.73 3.55
N GLN A 27 -7.85 5.61 2.24
CA GLN A 27 -8.84 5.80 1.18
C GLN A 27 -8.45 5.01 -0.08
N VAL A 28 -9.42 4.73 -0.95
CA VAL A 28 -9.15 4.11 -2.25
C VAL A 28 -8.17 4.99 -3.05
N GLY A 29 -7.17 4.36 -3.65
CA GLY A 29 -6.10 5.03 -4.39
C GLY A 29 -4.91 5.47 -3.53
N ALA A 30 -5.02 5.43 -2.20
CA ALA A 30 -3.89 5.68 -1.32
C ALA A 30 -2.88 4.54 -1.36
N VAL A 31 -1.60 4.89 -1.36
CA VAL A 31 -0.50 3.99 -1.02
C VAL A 31 -0.54 3.76 0.48
N VAL A 32 -0.70 2.50 0.88
CA VAL A 32 -0.60 2.07 2.27
C VAL A 32 0.80 1.50 2.51
N VAL A 33 1.51 2.06 3.49
CA VAL A 33 2.91 1.72 3.75
C VAL A 33 3.07 1.18 5.17
N TRP A 34 3.58 -0.03 5.26
CA TRP A 34 4.11 -0.64 6.48
C TRP A 34 5.64 -0.63 6.44
N ARG A 35 6.27 -0.88 7.59
CA ARG A 35 7.75 -0.89 7.69
C ARG A 35 8.43 -1.83 6.68
N HIS A 36 7.81 -2.97 6.39
CA HIS A 36 8.36 -4.03 5.52
C HIS A 36 7.44 -4.41 4.35
N HIS A 37 6.35 -3.67 4.13
CA HIS A 37 5.41 -3.98 3.06
C HIS A 37 4.75 -2.73 2.52
N VAL A 38 4.32 -2.75 1.26
CA VAL A 38 3.61 -1.64 0.63
C VAL A 38 2.54 -2.17 -0.29
N GLY A 39 1.43 -1.45 -0.39
CA GLY A 39 0.36 -1.75 -1.33
C GLY A 39 -0.45 -0.51 -1.67
N MET A 40 -1.49 -0.72 -2.47
CA MET A 40 -2.48 0.29 -2.80
C MET A 40 -3.84 -0.15 -2.27
N ILE A 41 -4.53 0.76 -1.58
CA ILE A 41 -5.91 0.54 -1.19
C ILE A 41 -6.78 0.60 -2.44
N VAL A 42 -7.54 -0.45 -2.71
CA VAL A 42 -8.43 -0.55 -3.88
C VAL A 42 -9.89 -0.70 -3.50
N GLY A 43 -10.20 -0.84 -2.21
CA GLY A 43 -11.57 -0.94 -1.72
C GLY A 43 -11.66 -1.14 -0.22
N ARG A 44 -12.88 -1.28 0.28
CA ARG A 44 -13.19 -1.56 1.69
C ARG A 44 -13.87 -2.93 1.78
N ALA A 45 -13.48 -3.74 2.77
CA ALA A 45 -14.15 -5.00 3.07
C ALA A 45 -15.27 -4.78 4.09
N GLU A 46 -16.32 -5.61 4.04
CA GLU A 46 -17.45 -5.55 4.97
C GLU A 46 -17.02 -5.69 6.44
N ASN A 47 -15.97 -6.47 6.71
CA ASN A 47 -15.42 -6.69 8.05
C ASN A 47 -14.54 -5.54 8.58
N GLY A 48 -14.65 -4.33 8.02
CA GLY A 48 -13.90 -3.15 8.46
C GLY A 48 -12.41 -3.15 8.13
N LYS A 49 -11.93 -4.10 7.31
CA LYS A 49 -10.58 -4.10 6.74
C LYS A 49 -10.54 -3.36 5.40
N TRP A 50 -9.34 -3.04 4.91
CA TRP A 50 -9.15 -2.47 3.58
C TRP A 50 -8.76 -3.54 2.59
N ILE A 51 -9.31 -3.51 1.38
CA ILE A 51 -8.85 -4.33 0.27
C ILE A 51 -7.59 -3.69 -0.28
N VAL A 52 -6.47 -4.42 -0.21
CA VAL A 52 -5.16 -3.93 -0.61
C VAL A 52 -4.63 -4.79 -1.74
N LYS A 53 -4.25 -4.16 -2.84
CA LYS A 53 -3.46 -4.79 -3.91
C LYS A 53 -1.98 -4.55 -3.62
N SER A 54 -1.20 -5.62 -3.48
CA SER A 54 0.24 -5.53 -3.19
C SER A 54 1.02 -6.67 -3.86
N GLY A 55 2.29 -6.41 -4.18
CA GLY A 55 3.22 -7.41 -4.69
C GLY A 55 4.07 -8.02 -3.59
N ASN A 56 4.69 -9.17 -3.87
CA ASN A 56 5.38 -10.00 -2.88
C ASN A 56 4.53 -10.30 -1.64
N ASP A 57 3.20 -10.28 -1.80
CA ASP A 57 2.28 -10.67 -0.75
C ASP A 57 2.24 -12.20 -0.71
N GLY A 58 3.13 -12.78 0.09
CA GLY A 58 3.42 -14.21 0.13
C GLY A 58 3.90 -14.75 -1.22
N GLY A 59 4.88 -14.06 -1.82
CA GLY A 59 5.54 -14.45 -3.08
C GLY A 59 4.77 -14.10 -4.36
N ALA A 60 3.58 -13.51 -4.27
CA ALA A 60 2.73 -13.20 -5.42
C ALA A 60 2.17 -11.78 -5.38
N VAL A 61 1.56 -11.33 -6.48
CA VAL A 61 0.67 -10.17 -6.45
C VAL A 61 -0.70 -10.64 -5.98
N ARG A 62 -1.22 -10.02 -4.92
CA ARG A 62 -2.54 -10.36 -4.35
C ARG A 62 -3.36 -9.11 -4.09
N THR A 63 -4.67 -9.27 -4.15
CA THR A 63 -5.67 -8.30 -3.73
C THR A 63 -6.50 -8.93 -2.63
N ARG A 64 -6.39 -8.47 -1.39
CA ARG A 64 -7.11 -9.07 -0.25
C ARG A 64 -7.35 -8.09 0.89
N ALA A 65 -8.31 -8.44 1.75
CA ALA A 65 -8.59 -7.70 2.97
C ALA A 65 -7.40 -7.72 3.94
N ARG A 66 -6.94 -6.55 4.37
CA ARG A 66 -5.83 -6.38 5.32
C ARG A 66 -6.16 -5.34 6.40
N SER A 67 -5.63 -5.58 7.59
CA SER A 67 -5.52 -4.53 8.61
C SER A 67 -4.48 -3.51 8.16
N VAL A 68 -4.79 -2.23 8.36
CA VAL A 68 -3.90 -1.09 8.09
C VAL A 68 -3.45 -0.40 9.38
N SER A 69 -3.64 -1.06 10.53
CA SER A 69 -3.16 -0.54 11.80
C SER A 69 -1.65 -0.32 11.76
N GLY A 70 -1.18 0.82 12.26
CA GLY A 70 0.22 1.23 12.24
C GLY A 70 0.77 1.55 10.85
N ALA A 71 -0.06 1.54 9.80
CA ALA A 71 0.34 1.99 8.48
C ALA A 71 0.25 3.50 8.36
N ILE A 72 1.01 4.04 7.42
CA ILE A 72 0.87 5.42 6.94
C ILE A 72 0.30 5.41 5.53
N PHE A 73 -0.31 6.53 5.13
CA PHE A 73 -0.99 6.65 3.85
C PHE A 73 -0.46 7.84 3.06
N ARG A 74 -0.30 7.65 1.75
CA ARG A 74 0.22 8.64 0.80
C ARG A 74 -0.62 8.64 -0.48
N ILE A 75 -0.72 9.78 -1.17
CA ILE A 75 -1.40 9.88 -2.48
C ILE A 75 -0.56 10.59 -3.52
#